data_AF-A0A2V5P8Q4-F1
#
_entry.id   AF-A0A2V5P8Q4-F1
#
_cell.length_a   1.000
_cell.length_b   1.000
_cell.length_c   1.000
_cell.angle_alpha   90.00
_cell.angle_beta   90.00
_cell.angle_gamma   90.00
#
_symmetry.space_group_name_H-M   'P 1'
#
loop_
_entity.id
_entity.type
_entity.pdbx_description
1 polymer ?
#
loop_
_entity_poly.entity_id
_entity_poly.type
_entity_poly.pdbx_seq_one_letter_code
_entity_poly.pdbx_strand_id
1 'polypeptide(L)'
;MTAPKFTAALAKEYSDLFNRCEIAADKMTEVEGVVQRILRFQDRYARLAAQSTVPWYVIAVIHNMECGLDFTKHLHNGDSLKRRTVNEPEGRPKTGQPPFAFDVSALDALEYDKFTTWRDWSIGGICYKLEGFNGWGYRAQKINSPYLWSYSNLYTSGKYIADKKWSKAAVSRQCGAAVILRRMSELSAIDLASPPSSKLTDAATLAEVPSHLFRD
;
A
#
# COMPACT_ATOMS: atom_id res chain seq x y z
N MET A 1 -12.40 14.80 7.69
CA MET A 1 -12.78 14.61 6.27
C MET A 1 -13.37 13.21 6.14
N THR A 2 -14.50 13.06 5.47
CA THR A 2 -15.09 11.74 5.18
C THR A 2 -14.23 10.98 4.18
N ALA A 3 -14.08 9.67 4.36
CA ALA A 3 -13.35 8.83 3.41
C ALA A 3 -13.98 8.95 2.00
N PRO A 4 -13.20 9.25 0.95
CA PRO A 4 -13.70 9.23 -0.42
C PRO A 4 -14.14 7.82 -0.79
N LYS A 5 -15.17 7.69 -1.62
CA LYS A 5 -15.53 6.39 -2.18
C LYS A 5 -14.45 5.94 -3.17
N PHE A 6 -14.10 4.66 -3.15
CA PHE A 6 -13.28 4.09 -4.21
C PHE A 6 -14.09 4.03 -5.51
N THR A 7 -13.62 4.74 -6.53
CA THR A 7 -14.24 4.82 -7.86
C THR A 7 -13.21 4.51 -8.93
N ALA A 8 -13.65 4.20 -10.15
CA ALA A 8 -12.75 4.00 -11.28
C ALA A 8 -11.84 5.22 -11.54
N ALA A 9 -12.36 6.43 -11.36
CA ALA A 9 -11.58 7.66 -11.52
C ALA A 9 -10.47 7.76 -10.46
N LEU A 10 -10.80 7.47 -9.19
CA LEU A 10 -9.81 7.48 -8.11
C LEU A 10 -8.77 6.35 -8.25
N ALA A 11 -9.20 5.17 -8.68
CA ALA A 11 -8.29 4.08 -9.01
C ALA A 11 -7.30 4.50 -10.12
N LYS A 12 -7.81 5.13 -11.19
CA LYS A 12 -6.98 5.64 -12.29
C LYS A 12 -6.01 6.71 -11.83
N GLU A 13 -6.45 7.67 -11.00
CA GLU A 13 -5.57 8.70 -10.42
C GLU A 13 -4.36 8.06 -9.72
N TYR A 14 -4.57 7.07 -8.87
CA TYR A 14 -3.48 6.36 -8.18
C TYR A 14 -2.58 5.59 -9.14
N SER A 15 -3.14 4.89 -10.12
CA SER A 15 -2.36 4.16 -11.13
C SER A 15 -1.49 5.12 -11.95
N ASP A 16 -2.04 6.25 -12.37
CA ASP A 16 -1.30 7.29 -13.11
C ASP A 16 -0.17 7.87 -12.26
N LEU A 17 -0.41 8.14 -10.97
CA LEU A 17 0.62 8.56 -10.02
C LEU A 17 1.72 7.49 -9.89
N PHE A 18 1.36 6.22 -9.70
CA PHE A 18 2.35 5.15 -9.54
C PHE A 18 3.22 4.97 -10.78
N ASN A 19 2.63 5.04 -11.97
CA ASN A 19 3.35 4.87 -13.24
C ASN A 19 4.35 5.99 -13.49
N ARG A 20 4.04 7.23 -13.10
CA ARG A 20 4.95 8.40 -13.23
C ARG A 20 5.81 8.66 -11.99
N CYS A 21 5.75 7.79 -10.98
CA CYS A 21 6.53 7.91 -9.77
C CYS A 21 8.01 7.70 -10.10
N GLU A 22 8.80 8.74 -9.89
CA GLU A 22 10.26 8.72 -10.03
C GLU A 22 10.88 8.87 -8.64
N ILE A 23 11.62 7.86 -8.22
CA ILE A 23 12.32 7.85 -6.93
C ILE A 23 13.43 8.90 -6.98
N ALA A 24 13.49 9.78 -5.98
CA ALA A 24 14.51 10.81 -5.92
C ALA A 24 15.91 10.18 -5.82
N ALA A 25 16.85 10.65 -6.65
CA ALA A 25 18.17 10.02 -6.79
C ALA A 25 18.96 10.00 -5.47
N ASP A 26 18.86 11.07 -4.67
CA ASP A 26 19.47 11.20 -3.35
C ASP A 26 18.83 10.30 -2.28
N LYS A 27 17.67 9.71 -2.57
CA LYS A 27 16.94 8.77 -1.69
C LYS A 27 17.06 7.32 -2.10
N MET A 28 17.59 7.01 -3.28
CA MET A 28 17.63 5.66 -3.82
C MET A 28 18.27 4.65 -2.85
N THR A 29 19.42 4.98 -2.24
CA THR A 29 20.10 4.10 -1.29
C THR A 29 19.24 3.78 -0.06
N GLU A 30 18.52 4.76 0.49
CA GLU A 30 17.61 4.54 1.61
C GLU A 30 16.44 3.62 1.21
N VAL A 31 15.88 3.86 0.01
CA VAL A 31 14.76 3.07 -0.54
C VAL A 31 15.19 1.62 -0.77
N GLU A 32 16.35 1.40 -1.38
CA GLU A 32 16.90 0.05 -1.60
C GLU A 32 17.17 -0.68 -0.28
N GLY A 33 17.70 0.02 0.73
CA GLY A 33 17.90 -0.55 2.06
C GLY A 33 16.58 -1.03 2.70
N VAL A 34 15.50 -0.25 2.54
CA VAL A 34 14.15 -0.67 3.00
C VAL A 34 13.66 -1.89 2.24
N VAL A 35 13.74 -1.87 0.91
CA VAL A 35 13.28 -2.99 0.06
C VAL A 35 14.05 -4.27 0.36
N GLN A 36 15.37 -4.22 0.47
CA GLN A 36 16.18 -5.39 0.82
C GLN A 36 15.79 -5.98 2.17
N ARG A 37 15.51 -5.14 3.17
CA ARG A 37 15.02 -5.60 4.48
C ARG A 37 13.65 -6.26 4.37
N ILE A 38 12.73 -5.70 3.57
CA ILE A 38 11.42 -6.32 3.32
C ILE A 38 11.59 -7.72 2.71
N LEU A 39 12.40 -7.84 1.66
CA LEU A 39 12.57 -9.10 0.93
C LEU A 39 13.17 -10.20 1.81
N ARG A 40 14.04 -9.87 2.77
CA ARG A 40 14.55 -10.83 3.78
C ARG A 40 13.44 -11.47 4.64
N PHE A 41 12.29 -10.83 4.75
CA PHE A 41 11.15 -11.32 5.53
C PHE A 41 9.97 -11.77 4.67
N GLN A 42 10.15 -11.88 3.34
CA GLN A 42 9.08 -12.23 2.40
C GLN A 42 8.31 -13.49 2.82
N ASP A 43 9.01 -14.57 3.18
CA ASP A 43 8.38 -15.84 3.59
C ASP A 43 7.48 -15.69 4.82
N ARG A 44 7.85 -14.80 5.74
CA ARG A 44 7.04 -14.51 6.93
C ARG A 44 5.74 -13.80 6.54
N TYR A 45 5.82 -12.82 5.64
CA TYR A 45 4.62 -12.16 5.13
C TYR A 45 3.78 -13.07 4.24
N ALA A 46 4.38 -13.98 3.47
CA ALA A 46 3.66 -14.94 2.64
C ALA A 46 2.76 -15.86 3.49
N ARG A 47 3.23 -16.30 4.66
CA ARG A 47 2.41 -17.07 5.61
C ARG A 47 1.22 -16.28 6.17
N LEU A 48 1.38 -14.97 6.38
CA LEU A 48 0.28 -14.09 6.80
C LEU A 48 -0.69 -13.81 5.65
N ALA A 49 -0.18 -13.65 4.44
CA ALA A 49 -0.98 -13.46 3.24
C ALA A 49 -1.91 -14.67 2.99
N ALA A 50 -1.39 -15.89 3.17
CA ALA A 50 -2.16 -17.12 3.06
C ALA A 50 -3.34 -17.20 4.06
N GLN A 51 -3.23 -16.53 5.22
CA GLN A 51 -4.28 -16.51 6.25
C GLN A 51 -5.26 -15.35 6.13
N SER A 52 -4.91 -14.28 5.41
CA SER A 52 -5.69 -13.03 5.39
C SER A 52 -6.24 -12.64 4.01
N THR A 53 -5.78 -13.29 2.93
CA THR A 53 -6.04 -12.91 1.52
C THR A 53 -5.47 -11.54 1.12
N VAL A 54 -4.70 -10.90 2.00
CA VAL A 54 -3.99 -9.65 1.74
C VAL A 54 -2.64 -9.98 1.10
N PRO A 55 -2.24 -9.34 -0.01
CA PRO A 55 -0.95 -9.62 -0.63
C PRO A 55 0.21 -9.37 0.35
N TRP A 56 1.20 -10.25 0.34
CA TRP A 56 2.33 -10.21 1.28
C TRP A 56 3.05 -8.84 1.27
N TYR A 57 3.18 -8.22 0.10
CA TYR A 57 3.84 -6.93 -0.07
C TYR A 57 3.05 -5.76 0.52
N VAL A 58 1.71 -5.86 0.59
CA VAL A 58 0.88 -4.86 1.28
C VAL A 58 1.13 -4.94 2.78
N ILE A 59 1.14 -6.15 3.35
CA ILE A 59 1.43 -6.38 4.77
C ILE A 59 2.83 -5.86 5.13
N ALA A 60 3.82 -6.18 4.29
CA ALA A 60 5.21 -5.76 4.49
C ALA A 60 5.36 -4.24 4.48
N VAL A 61 4.69 -3.55 3.55
CA VAL A 61 4.73 -2.10 3.45
C VAL A 61 4.05 -1.44 4.65
N ILE A 62 2.88 -1.92 5.09
CA ILE A 62 2.25 -1.44 6.33
C ILE A 62 3.20 -1.63 7.52
N HIS A 63 3.84 -2.81 7.63
CA HIS A 63 4.77 -3.08 8.72
C HIS A 63 6.00 -2.17 8.70
N ASN A 64 6.50 -1.81 7.52
CA ASN A 64 7.54 -0.80 7.40
C ASN A 64 7.05 0.57 7.88
N MET A 65 5.85 0.97 7.47
CA MET A 65 5.32 2.30 7.76
C MET A 65 5.03 2.49 9.25
N GLU A 66 4.44 1.49 9.90
CA GLU A 66 4.02 1.60 11.31
C GLU A 66 5.14 1.24 12.29
N CYS A 67 6.02 0.32 11.92
CA CYS A 67 6.97 -0.29 12.86
C CYS A 67 8.43 -0.27 12.39
N GLY A 68 8.73 0.21 11.18
CA GLY A 68 10.08 0.10 10.62
C GLY A 68 10.57 -1.34 10.48
N LEU A 69 9.64 -2.29 10.29
CA LEU A 69 9.87 -3.75 10.23
C LEU A 69 10.30 -4.40 11.55
N ASP A 70 9.99 -3.77 12.70
CA ASP A 70 10.24 -4.32 14.03
C ASP A 70 9.14 -5.30 14.45
N PHE A 71 9.45 -6.60 14.37
CA PHE A 71 8.54 -7.69 14.74
C PHE A 71 8.27 -7.83 16.25
N THR A 72 8.75 -6.88 17.08
CA THR A 72 8.37 -6.77 18.49
C THR A 72 7.25 -5.76 18.73
N LYS A 73 6.70 -5.17 17.65
CA LYS A 73 5.65 -4.16 17.68
C LYS A 73 4.36 -4.61 16.99
N HIS A 74 3.24 -4.03 17.42
CA HIS A 74 1.92 -4.21 16.84
C HIS A 74 1.85 -3.57 15.45
N LEU A 75 1.37 -4.32 14.45
CA LEU A 75 1.15 -3.80 13.10
C LEU A 75 0.18 -2.62 13.06
N HIS A 76 -0.72 -2.51 14.04
CA HIS A 76 -1.69 -1.42 14.19
C HIS A 76 -1.05 -0.04 14.14
N ASN A 77 -0.07 0.20 15.02
CA ASN A 77 0.40 1.55 15.34
C ASN A 77 1.82 1.59 15.95
N GLY A 78 2.54 0.47 15.95
CA GLY A 78 3.91 0.40 16.46
C GLY A 78 4.04 0.26 17.99
N ASP A 79 2.96 0.09 18.74
CA ASP A 79 3.06 -0.23 20.18
C ASP A 79 3.76 -1.56 20.42
N SER A 80 4.38 -1.76 21.59
CA SER A 80 5.06 -3.00 21.92
C SER A 80 4.10 -4.18 22.08
N LEU A 81 4.43 -5.33 21.47
CA LEU A 81 3.70 -6.61 21.61
C LEU A 81 3.64 -7.15 23.05
N LYS A 82 4.39 -6.56 23.99
CA LYS A 82 4.42 -6.96 25.42
C LYS A 82 3.15 -6.58 26.19
N ARG A 83 2.24 -5.82 25.58
CA ARG A 83 0.94 -5.42 26.14
C ARG A 83 -0.05 -5.27 24.99
N ARG A 84 -1.30 -4.89 25.28
CA ARG A 84 -2.21 -4.43 24.22
C ARG A 84 -1.82 -3.01 23.77
N THR A 85 -2.28 -2.61 22.59
CA THR A 85 -2.13 -1.23 22.11
C THR A 85 -2.72 -0.25 23.13
N VAL A 86 -2.01 0.85 23.35
CA VAL A 86 -2.43 1.99 24.17
C VAL A 86 -2.72 3.21 23.30
N ASN A 87 -2.06 3.28 22.14
CA ASN A 87 -2.39 4.23 21.10
C ASN A 87 -3.51 3.67 20.22
N GLU A 88 -4.13 4.55 19.44
CA GLU A 88 -5.26 4.18 18.60
C GLU A 88 -4.85 3.22 17.48
N PRO A 89 -5.63 2.14 17.24
CA PRO A 89 -6.80 1.69 18.03
C PRO A 89 -6.40 1.07 19.38
N GLU A 90 -6.92 1.60 20.51
CA GLU A 90 -6.59 1.11 21.86
C GLU A 90 -7.13 -0.32 22.10
N GLY A 91 -6.43 -1.09 22.94
CA GLY A 91 -6.91 -2.35 23.49
C GLY A 91 -6.83 -3.54 22.53
N ARG A 92 -5.94 -3.47 21.53
CA ARG A 92 -5.74 -4.52 20.51
C ARG A 92 -4.51 -5.40 20.77
N PRO A 93 -4.52 -6.68 20.34
CA PRO A 93 -5.66 -7.47 19.87
C PRO A 93 -6.76 -7.59 20.92
N LYS A 94 -8.00 -7.98 20.57
CA LYS A 94 -9.09 -8.13 21.57
C LYS A 94 -9.05 -9.45 22.35
N THR A 95 -8.48 -10.48 21.76
CA THR A 95 -8.39 -11.84 22.32
C THR A 95 -6.93 -12.20 22.61
N GLY A 96 -6.71 -13.31 23.32
CA GLY A 96 -5.37 -13.75 23.74
C GLY A 96 -4.77 -12.93 24.89
N GLN A 97 -3.55 -13.27 25.30
CA GLN A 97 -2.80 -12.58 26.35
C GLN A 97 -1.39 -12.18 25.87
N PRO A 98 -0.86 -11.03 26.31
CA PRO A 98 0.50 -10.62 25.98
C PRO A 98 1.56 -11.46 26.71
N PRO A 99 2.81 -11.53 26.20
CA PRO A 99 3.27 -10.91 24.95
C PRO A 99 2.67 -11.62 23.73
N PHE A 100 2.21 -10.82 22.76
CA PHE A 100 1.60 -11.34 21.53
C PHE A 100 2.66 -11.77 20.52
N ALA A 101 2.39 -12.83 19.77
CA ALA A 101 3.11 -13.07 18.52
C ALA A 101 2.72 -11.99 17.49
N PHE A 102 3.69 -11.51 16.71
CA PHE A 102 3.45 -10.53 15.65
C PHE A 102 2.31 -10.97 14.73
N ASP A 103 2.29 -12.24 14.35
CA ASP A 103 1.35 -12.78 13.38
C ASP A 103 -0.11 -12.64 13.86
N VAL A 104 -0.35 -12.85 15.17
CA VAL A 104 -1.68 -12.63 15.80
C VAL A 104 -2.05 -11.15 15.74
N SER A 105 -1.12 -10.25 16.08
CA SER A 105 -1.37 -8.81 15.99
C SER A 105 -1.58 -8.33 14.56
N ALA A 106 -0.88 -8.89 13.60
CA ALA A 106 -0.97 -8.51 12.20
C ALA A 106 -2.34 -8.88 11.63
N LEU A 107 -2.83 -10.09 11.91
CA LEU A 107 -4.16 -10.53 11.47
C LEU A 107 -5.28 -9.68 12.09
N ASP A 108 -5.21 -9.37 13.40
CA ASP A 108 -6.18 -8.49 14.06
C ASP A 108 -6.17 -7.06 13.46
N ALA A 109 -5.00 -6.52 13.09
CA ALA A 109 -4.89 -5.23 12.40
C ALA A 109 -5.52 -5.26 11.00
N LEU A 110 -5.18 -6.26 10.20
CA LEU A 110 -5.72 -6.40 8.84
C LEU A 110 -7.24 -6.58 8.84
N GLU A 111 -7.79 -7.28 9.84
CA GLU A 111 -9.23 -7.42 10.01
C GLU A 111 -9.88 -6.09 10.46
N TYR A 112 -9.29 -5.43 11.47
CA TYR A 112 -9.78 -4.16 12.01
C TYR A 112 -9.93 -3.09 10.92
N ASP A 113 -8.89 -2.93 10.09
CA ASP A 113 -8.86 -1.96 8.99
C ASP A 113 -9.51 -2.48 7.70
N LYS A 114 -10.23 -3.60 7.77
CA LYS A 114 -10.99 -4.20 6.65
C LYS A 114 -10.15 -4.44 5.40
N PHE A 115 -8.91 -4.89 5.58
CA PHE A 115 -8.08 -5.39 4.48
C PHE A 115 -8.52 -6.80 4.06
N THR A 116 -8.96 -7.64 5.01
CA THR A 116 -9.40 -9.02 4.73
C THR A 116 -10.69 -9.11 3.89
N THR A 117 -11.52 -8.07 3.90
CA THR A 117 -12.74 -7.97 3.07
C THR A 117 -12.52 -7.19 1.78
N TRP A 118 -11.34 -6.62 1.57
CA TRP A 118 -11.00 -5.89 0.35
C TRP A 118 -10.68 -6.87 -0.78
N ARG A 119 -10.94 -6.46 -2.02
CA ARG A 119 -10.84 -7.33 -3.21
C ARG A 119 -10.06 -6.72 -4.37
N ASP A 120 -9.93 -5.39 -4.42
CA ASP A 120 -9.19 -4.72 -5.50
C ASP A 120 -7.71 -4.56 -5.12
N TRP A 121 -6.91 -5.58 -5.43
CA TRP A 121 -5.47 -5.52 -5.26
C TRP A 121 -4.74 -5.02 -6.52
N SER A 122 -5.42 -4.28 -7.40
CA SER A 122 -4.71 -3.45 -8.38
C SER A 122 -3.91 -2.36 -7.68
N ILE A 123 -2.94 -1.75 -8.36
CA ILE A 123 -2.14 -0.69 -7.76
C ILE A 123 -2.99 0.49 -7.27
N GLY A 124 -4.07 0.83 -7.99
CA GLY A 124 -5.00 1.87 -7.57
C GLY A 124 -5.76 1.50 -6.29
N GLY A 125 -6.22 0.25 -6.17
CA GLY A 125 -6.87 -0.25 -4.97
C GLY A 125 -5.94 -0.37 -3.76
N ILE A 126 -4.68 -0.78 -3.99
CA ILE A 126 -3.64 -0.82 -2.96
C ILE A 126 -3.35 0.58 -2.42
N CYS A 127 -3.07 1.56 -3.29
CA CYS A 127 -2.81 2.93 -2.87
C CYS A 127 -4.00 3.55 -2.11
N TYR A 128 -5.24 3.30 -2.57
CA TYR A 128 -6.44 3.71 -1.87
C TYR A 128 -6.51 3.13 -0.44
N LYS A 129 -6.28 1.82 -0.28
CA LYS A 129 -6.29 1.17 1.03
C LYS A 129 -5.19 1.68 1.96
N LEU A 130 -3.98 1.88 1.43
CA LEU A 130 -2.84 2.38 2.21
C LEU A 130 -3.02 3.84 2.62
N GLU A 131 -3.54 4.71 1.76
CA GLU A 131 -3.87 6.08 2.15
C GLU A 131 -4.98 6.11 3.20
N GLY A 132 -5.99 5.25 3.07
CA GLY A 132 -7.05 5.12 4.06
C GLY A 132 -6.57 4.64 5.42
N PHE A 133 -5.60 3.72 5.45
CA PHE A 133 -4.96 3.20 6.66
C PHE A 133 -4.25 4.33 7.44
N ASN A 134 -3.50 5.19 6.75
CA ASN A 134 -2.89 6.37 7.37
C ASN A 134 -3.90 7.50 7.66
N GLY A 135 -4.92 7.65 6.81
CA GLY A 135 -5.96 8.67 6.89
C GLY A 135 -5.95 9.70 5.76
N TRP A 136 -7.14 10.20 5.45
CA TRP A 136 -7.47 11.02 4.28
C TRP A 136 -7.15 12.52 4.37
N GLY A 137 -6.46 12.96 5.43
CA GLY A 137 -6.26 14.39 5.72
C GLY A 137 -5.54 15.16 4.61
N TYR A 138 -4.64 14.49 3.89
CA TYR A 138 -3.81 15.09 2.84
C TYR A 138 -4.59 15.58 1.61
N ARG A 139 -5.69 14.90 1.26
CA ARG A 139 -6.58 15.34 0.18
C ARG A 139 -7.20 16.71 0.46
N ALA A 140 -7.49 17.02 1.73
CA ALA A 140 -7.99 18.34 2.14
C ALA A 140 -6.97 19.46 1.89
N GLN A 141 -5.68 19.11 1.96
CA GLN A 141 -4.56 20.01 1.72
C GLN A 141 -4.17 20.09 0.25
N LYS A 142 -4.86 19.35 -0.63
CA LYS A 142 -4.59 19.26 -2.08
C LYS A 142 -3.15 18.87 -2.39
N ILE A 143 -2.57 18.00 -1.56
CA ILE A 143 -1.27 17.39 -1.83
C ILE A 143 -1.37 15.88 -1.86
N ASN A 144 -0.43 15.25 -2.56
CA ASN A 144 -0.20 13.82 -2.48
C ASN A 144 0.28 13.45 -1.08
N SER A 145 -0.27 12.38 -0.50
CA SER A 145 0.10 11.94 0.84
C SER A 145 1.59 11.54 0.92
N PRO A 146 2.40 12.10 1.85
CA PRO A 146 3.76 11.63 2.09
C PRO A 146 3.80 10.17 2.54
N TYR A 147 2.74 9.65 3.15
CA TYR A 147 2.65 8.24 3.54
C TYR A 147 2.76 7.31 2.32
N LEU A 148 2.24 7.75 1.16
CA LEU A 148 2.40 7.01 -0.10
C LEU A 148 3.66 7.43 -0.86
N TRP A 149 3.92 8.74 -0.97
CA TRP A 149 4.75 9.30 -2.03
C TRP A 149 6.02 10.01 -1.57
N SER A 150 6.34 10.01 -0.28
CA SER A 150 7.61 10.58 0.18
C SER A 150 8.80 9.83 -0.43
N TYR A 151 9.85 10.58 -0.79
CA TYR A 151 11.04 10.13 -1.53
C TYR A 151 10.85 9.98 -3.05
N SER A 152 9.81 10.59 -3.63
CA SER A 152 9.64 10.68 -5.08
C SER A 152 9.34 12.10 -5.56
N ASN A 153 9.36 12.29 -6.88
CA ASN A 153 8.92 13.51 -7.57
C ASN A 153 7.45 13.91 -7.27
N LEU A 154 6.66 13.07 -6.61
CA LEU A 154 5.25 13.29 -6.31
C LEU A 154 4.99 14.00 -4.98
N TYR A 155 6.02 14.22 -4.17
CA TYR A 155 5.92 14.89 -2.87
C TYR A 155 7.14 15.77 -2.59
N THR A 156 6.90 16.99 -2.10
CA THR A 156 7.98 17.92 -1.73
C THR A 156 7.95 18.26 -0.23
N SER A 157 6.82 18.73 0.27
CA SER A 157 6.64 19.13 1.67
C SER A 157 5.16 19.14 2.06
N GLY A 158 4.89 19.28 3.35
CA GLY A 158 3.55 19.24 3.91
C GLY A 158 3.34 17.92 4.66
N LYS A 159 3.13 17.98 5.98
CA LYS A 159 2.67 16.81 6.74
C LYS A 159 1.92 17.17 8.01
N TYR A 160 1.12 16.21 8.47
CA TYR A 160 0.62 16.23 9.84
C TYR A 160 1.76 15.81 10.77
N ILE A 161 2.13 16.69 11.70
CA ILE A 161 3.23 16.45 12.67
C ILE A 161 2.73 15.90 14.00
N ALA A 162 1.43 15.98 14.23
CA ALA A 162 0.68 15.32 15.30
C ALA A 162 -0.79 15.23 14.85
N ASP A 163 -1.64 14.58 15.65
CA ASP A 163 -3.06 14.52 15.35
C ASP A 163 -3.64 15.91 15.10
N LYS A 164 -4.27 16.07 13.92
CA LYS A 164 -4.86 17.31 13.39
C LYS A 164 -3.91 18.52 13.28
N LYS A 165 -2.60 18.38 13.56
CA LYS A 165 -1.61 19.46 13.44
C LYS A 165 -0.91 19.41 12.09
N TRP A 166 -1.47 20.14 11.12
CA TRP A 166 -0.89 20.31 9.79
C TRP A 166 0.29 21.29 9.80
N SER A 167 1.37 20.95 9.08
CA SER A 167 2.45 21.88 8.76
C SER A 167 2.76 21.81 7.26
N LYS A 168 2.64 22.95 6.58
CA LYS A 168 2.97 23.07 5.15
C LYS A 168 4.47 22.89 4.86
N ALA A 169 5.33 23.23 5.81
CA ALA A 169 6.79 23.22 5.62
C ALA A 169 7.46 21.92 6.07
N ALA A 170 6.82 21.14 6.93
CA ALA A 170 7.40 19.89 7.43
C ALA A 170 7.54 18.86 6.29
N VAL A 171 8.68 18.19 6.25
CA VAL A 171 9.01 17.18 5.23
C VAL A 171 9.05 15.80 5.89
N SER A 172 8.44 14.81 5.24
CA SER A 172 8.57 13.41 5.67
C SER A 172 10.00 12.91 5.48
N ARG A 173 10.52 12.21 6.48
CA ARG A 173 11.84 11.54 6.47
C ARG A 173 11.70 10.01 6.44
N GLN A 174 10.56 9.55 5.94
CA GLN A 174 10.20 8.14 5.85
C GLN A 174 9.85 7.87 4.40
N CYS A 175 10.42 6.80 3.84
CA CYS A 175 10.12 6.34 2.50
C CYS A 175 8.63 6.00 2.37
N GLY A 176 7.96 6.53 1.36
CA GLY A 176 6.54 6.32 1.13
C GLY A 176 6.20 4.90 0.72
N ALA A 177 5.04 4.42 1.14
CA ALA A 177 4.53 3.08 0.86
C ALA A 177 4.46 2.75 -0.65
N ALA A 178 3.98 3.69 -1.47
CA ALA A 178 3.92 3.51 -2.92
C ALA A 178 5.31 3.56 -3.58
N VAL A 179 6.25 4.33 -3.00
CA VAL A 179 7.66 4.35 -3.44
C VAL A 179 8.34 3.01 -3.19
N ILE A 180 8.07 2.37 -2.04
CA ILE A 180 8.55 1.01 -1.74
C ILE A 180 7.99 -0.01 -2.74
N LEU A 181 6.67 0.04 -3.00
CA LEU A 181 6.02 -0.83 -4.00
C LEU A 181 6.61 -0.60 -5.41
N ARG A 182 6.84 0.66 -5.80
CA ARG A 182 7.46 1.02 -7.07
C ARG A 182 8.83 0.38 -7.21
N ARG A 183 9.69 0.52 -6.19
CA ARG A 183 11.02 -0.08 -6.23
C ARG A 183 10.99 -1.61 -6.25
N MET A 184 10.10 -2.25 -5.49
CA MET A 184 9.92 -3.70 -5.56
C MET A 184 9.46 -4.15 -6.95
N SER A 185 8.61 -3.38 -7.62
CA SER A 185 8.16 -3.67 -8.99
C SER A 185 9.29 -3.50 -10.02
N GLU A 186 10.12 -2.47 -9.89
CA GLU A 186 11.30 -2.24 -10.76
C GLU A 186 12.34 -3.36 -10.65
N LEU A 187 12.45 -3.96 -9.46
CA LEU A 187 13.31 -5.12 -9.21
C LEU A 187 12.64 -6.46 -9.56
N SER A 188 11.44 -6.42 -10.15
CA SER A 188 10.62 -7.60 -10.49
C SER A 188 10.33 -8.53 -9.31
N ALA A 189 10.40 -8.02 -8.07
CA ALA A 189 10.04 -8.78 -6.87
C ALA A 189 8.51 -8.90 -6.69
N ILE A 190 7.76 -8.00 -7.33
CA ILE A 190 6.31 -8.01 -7.43
C ILE A 190 5.90 -7.54 -8.84
N ASP A 191 4.70 -7.90 -9.26
CA ASP A 191 4.11 -7.46 -10.53
C ASP A 191 2.91 -6.54 -10.24
N LEU A 192 3.16 -5.22 -10.21
CA LEU A 192 2.15 -4.19 -9.99
C LEU A 192 2.09 -3.13 -11.09
N ALA A 193 3.05 -3.12 -12.01
CA ALA A 193 2.95 -2.34 -13.22
C ALA A 193 1.83 -2.96 -14.07
N SER A 194 0.87 -2.16 -14.53
CA SER A 194 -0.14 -2.69 -15.44
C SER A 194 0.54 -3.10 -16.76
N PRO A 195 0.35 -4.33 -17.27
CA PRO A 195 0.26 -4.50 -18.71
C PRO A 195 -0.90 -3.61 -19.21
N PRO A 196 -0.86 -3.03 -20.42
CA PRO A 196 -2.03 -2.39 -20.99
C PRO A 196 -3.21 -3.36 -20.88
N SER A 197 -4.31 -2.91 -20.26
CA SER A 197 -5.49 -3.73 -19.98
C SER A 197 -5.95 -4.48 -21.22
N SER A 198 -5.88 -5.81 -21.20
CA SER A 198 -6.46 -6.68 -22.24
C SER A 198 -7.96 -6.96 -22.03
N LYS A 199 -8.66 -6.09 -21.29
CA LYS A 199 -10.13 -6.18 -21.15
C LYS A 199 -10.80 -4.84 -21.46
N LEU A 200 -10.73 -4.46 -22.73
CA LEU A 200 -11.89 -4.11 -23.54
C LEU A 200 -11.57 -4.62 -24.95
N THR A 201 -12.06 -5.82 -25.28
CA THR A 201 -12.34 -6.12 -26.68
C THR A 201 -13.35 -5.09 -27.13
N ASP A 202 -12.93 -4.22 -28.04
CA ASP A 202 -13.82 -3.45 -28.89
C ASP A 202 -14.81 -4.43 -29.53
N ALA A 203 -16.04 -4.45 -29.00
CA ALA A 203 -17.18 -5.03 -29.67
C ALA A 203 -17.58 -4.07 -30.80
N ALA A 204 -16.74 -3.98 -31.83
CA ALA A 204 -17.04 -3.33 -33.10
C ALA A 204 -15.99 -3.76 -34.13
N THR A 205 -16.21 -4.92 -34.76
CA THR A 205 -15.90 -5.31 -36.16
C THR A 205 -15.57 -6.80 -36.25
N LEU A 206 -16.61 -7.64 -36.22
CA LEU A 206 -16.60 -8.85 -37.05
C LEU A 206 -17.35 -8.48 -38.33
N ALA A 207 -16.62 -7.96 -39.30
CA ALA A 207 -17.05 -8.04 -40.68
C ALA A 207 -16.95 -9.51 -41.10
N GLU A 208 -18.04 -10.02 -41.63
CA GLU A 208 -18.23 -11.40 -42.10
C GLU A 208 -17.09 -11.82 -43.03
N VAL A 209 -16.51 -12.99 -42.80
CA VAL A 209 -15.72 -13.70 -43.80
C VAL A 209 -16.72 -14.48 -44.67
N PRO A 210 -16.84 -14.18 -45.97
CA PRO A 210 -17.74 -14.92 -46.85
C PRO A 210 -17.28 -16.37 -47.04
N SER A 211 -18.22 -17.31 -46.92
CA SER A 211 -18.02 -18.76 -47.01
C SER A 211 -17.72 -19.31 -48.43
N HIS A 212 -17.22 -18.50 -49.36
CA HIS A 212 -16.97 -18.90 -50.75
C HIS A 212 -15.50 -19.12 -51.11
N LEU A 213 -14.57 -19.14 -50.14
CA LEU A 213 -13.13 -19.33 -50.39
C LEU A 213 -12.54 -20.66 -49.87
N PHE A 214 -13.38 -21.62 -49.46
CA PHE A 214 -12.94 -23.00 -49.26
C PHE A 214 -13.57 -23.91 -50.32
N ARG A 215 -13.00 -23.86 -51.53
CA ARG A 215 -13.06 -24.94 -52.52
C ARG A 215 -11.61 -25.25 -52.88
N ASP A 216 -11.19 -26.47 -52.58
CA ASP A 216 -10.92 -27.51 -53.57
C ASP A 216 -11.20 -28.88 -52.92
#